data_AF-F4J0Y8-F1
#
_entry.id   AF-F4J0Y8-F1
#
_cell.length_a   1.000
_cell.length_b   1.000
_cell.length_c   1.000
_cell.angle_alpha   90.00
_cell.angle_beta   90.00
_cell.angle_gamma   90.00
#
_symmetry.space_group_name_H-M   'P 1'
#
loop_
_entity.id
_entity.type
_entity.pdbx_description
1 polymer ?
#
loop_
_entity_poly.entity_id
_entity_poly.type
_entity_poly.pdbx_seq_one_letter_code
_entity_poly.pdbx_strand_id
1 'polypeptide(L)'
;MQYFRTHNTIHPLFSGTGGSRGTTGNGSNTPMAGTGPKTVGRWLKDRKEKKKEETRTQNAQVHAAVSVAAVASAVAAVAAATAASSPGKNEQMARIDMAMASAAALVAAQCVEAAEIMGADRDHLTSVVSSAVNVKSHDDIVTLTAAAATALRGAATLKARALKEVWNIAAVLPAEKGASSALCGQVDTKHSDSSFSGELPVAGEDFLGVCNQELLAKGTELLKRTRGGELHWKIVSVYINKAGQAVLKMKSKHVGGTFTKKKKHMVLEVRKDIPAWAGRDLFNGDKHHYFGLKTETKRVIEFECRNQREYEIWTQGVSRLLAIAAEKKQKSSMSKWMAP
;
A
#
# COMPACT_ATOMS: atom_id res chain seq x y z
N MET A 1 -65.58 6.49 47.22
CA MET A 1 -64.25 6.10 46.70
C MET A 1 -63.23 6.85 47.56
N GLN A 2 -62.42 6.18 48.40
CA GLN A 2 -61.23 5.39 48.05
C GLN A 2 -60.15 6.22 47.33
N TYR A 3 -58.84 6.19 47.62
CA TYR A 3 -57.92 5.94 48.77
C TYR A 3 -56.57 5.50 48.18
N PHE A 4 -55.46 5.77 48.89
CA PHE A 4 -54.11 5.16 48.74
C PHE A 4 -53.25 5.60 47.51
N ARG A 5 -52.00 6.10 47.71
CA ARG A 5 -50.70 5.47 48.10
C ARG A 5 -49.98 4.81 46.89
N THR A 6 -48.64 4.70 46.80
CA THR A 6 -47.54 4.85 47.79
C THR A 6 -46.24 5.35 47.12
N HIS A 7 -45.26 5.79 47.93
CA HIS A 7 -43.84 5.84 47.54
C HIS A 7 -43.28 4.43 47.26
N ASN A 8 -42.14 4.34 46.54
CA ASN A 8 -40.94 3.80 47.20
C ASN A 8 -39.63 4.17 46.50
N THR A 9 -38.59 4.41 47.31
CA THR A 9 -37.18 4.62 46.91
C THR A 9 -36.32 3.61 47.66
N ILE A 10 -35.29 3.03 47.04
CA ILE A 10 -34.29 2.22 47.74
C ILE A 10 -32.87 2.72 47.40
N HIS A 11 -32.33 3.55 48.29
CA HIS A 11 -30.89 3.63 48.62
C HIS A 11 -30.62 2.66 49.79
N PRO A 12 -29.39 2.11 50.00
CA PRO A 12 -28.24 2.82 50.63
C PRO A 12 -26.85 2.34 50.10
N LEU A 13 -25.66 2.80 50.52
CA LEU A 13 -25.14 3.99 51.25
C LEU A 13 -24.24 4.80 50.26
N PHE A 14 -23.66 5.99 50.49
CA PHE A 14 -23.50 6.88 51.67
C PHE A 14 -22.30 6.67 52.64
N SER A 15 -21.04 6.59 52.15
CA SER A 15 -19.82 6.98 52.92
C SER A 15 -18.57 7.19 52.02
N GLY A 16 -17.65 8.12 52.33
CA GLY A 16 -17.72 9.09 53.44
C GLY A 16 -16.42 9.73 53.94
N THR A 17 -15.26 9.57 53.30
CA THR A 17 -13.97 10.21 53.65
C THR A 17 -13.12 10.35 52.38
N GLY A 18 -12.14 11.24 52.27
CA GLY A 18 -11.59 12.22 53.20
C GLY A 18 -10.12 12.47 52.81
N GLY A 19 -9.80 13.65 52.28
CA GLY A 19 -8.51 13.88 51.61
C GLY A 19 -7.32 14.11 52.55
N SER A 20 -6.12 13.67 52.15
CA SER A 20 -4.85 14.16 52.70
C SER A 20 -3.72 14.10 51.65
N ARG A 21 -2.54 14.62 52.02
CA ARG A 21 -1.53 15.16 51.08
C ARG A 21 -0.34 14.21 50.83
N GLY A 22 -0.08 13.94 49.55
CA GLY A 22 1.24 14.14 48.93
C GLY A 22 2.36 13.12 49.13
N THR A 23 3.54 13.54 48.65
CA THR A 23 4.87 12.88 48.66
C THR A 23 5.22 12.04 47.42
N THR A 24 6.44 12.28 46.93
CA THR A 24 7.11 11.62 45.79
C THR A 24 7.68 10.25 46.16
N GLY A 25 7.62 9.27 45.26
CA GLY A 25 8.29 7.97 45.43
C GLY A 25 8.59 7.29 44.09
N ASN A 26 9.84 6.83 43.92
CA ASN A 26 10.33 6.13 42.73
C ASN A 26 10.10 4.60 42.87
N GLY A 27 9.75 3.88 41.79
CA GLY A 27 9.45 2.43 41.91
C GLY A 27 9.20 1.66 40.61
N SER A 28 10.26 0.98 40.12
CA SER A 28 10.27 -0.29 39.36
C SER A 28 9.16 -0.61 38.32
N ASN A 29 9.57 -0.74 37.04
CA ASN A 29 8.77 -1.36 35.98
C ASN A 29 8.72 -2.90 36.07
N THR A 30 7.61 -3.49 36.54
CA THR A 30 7.31 -4.93 36.37
C THR A 30 5.80 -5.18 36.11
N PRO A 31 5.38 -5.42 34.85
CA PRO A 31 3.97 -5.68 34.54
C PRO A 31 3.59 -7.15 34.82
N MET A 32 3.18 -7.44 36.05
CA MET A 32 2.47 -8.68 36.40
C MET A 32 1.14 -8.77 35.63
N ALA A 33 0.64 -9.99 35.38
CA ALA A 33 -0.54 -10.20 34.54
C ALA A 33 -1.84 -9.61 35.13
N GLY A 34 -2.54 -8.79 34.34
CA GLY A 34 -3.86 -8.23 34.65
C GLY A 34 -4.81 -8.37 33.46
N THR A 35 -5.98 -8.96 33.69
CA THR A 35 -6.97 -9.38 32.69
C THR A 35 -7.56 -8.21 31.87
N GLY A 36 -7.67 -8.40 30.56
CA GLY A 36 -8.39 -7.49 29.68
C GLY A 36 -8.51 -8.02 28.25
N PRO A 37 -9.72 -8.10 27.65
CA PRO A 37 -9.88 -8.49 26.25
C PRO A 37 -9.15 -7.51 25.33
N LYS A 38 -8.19 -7.98 24.54
CA LYS A 38 -7.44 -7.12 23.60
C LYS A 38 -8.32 -6.81 22.38
N THR A 39 -9.16 -5.77 22.53
CA THR A 39 -10.26 -5.43 21.62
C THR A 39 -9.81 -4.99 20.23
N VAL A 40 -10.79 -4.92 19.33
CA VAL A 40 -10.70 -4.39 17.96
C VAL A 40 -9.98 -3.02 17.92
N GLY A 41 -10.05 -2.22 18.99
CA GLY A 41 -9.36 -0.92 19.09
C GLY A 41 -7.85 -0.97 18.89
N ARG A 42 -7.16 -2.03 19.35
CA ARG A 42 -5.69 -2.13 19.15
C ARG A 42 -5.34 -2.47 17.69
N TRP A 43 -6.12 -3.32 17.03
CA TRP A 43 -5.97 -3.56 15.59
C TRP A 43 -6.45 -2.37 14.73
N LEU A 44 -7.43 -1.59 15.19
CA LEU A 44 -7.79 -0.31 14.56
C LEU A 44 -6.68 0.73 14.70
N LYS A 45 -5.93 0.72 15.82
CA LYS A 45 -4.70 1.51 15.96
C LYS A 45 -3.64 1.05 14.95
N ASP A 46 -3.32 -0.24 14.89
CA ASP A 46 -2.37 -0.80 13.91
C ASP A 46 -2.80 -0.48 12.45
N ARG A 47 -4.12 -0.53 12.15
CA ARG A 47 -4.69 -0.17 10.83
C ARG A 47 -4.63 1.33 10.55
N LYS A 48 -4.84 2.18 11.56
CA LYS A 48 -4.70 3.65 11.46
C LYS A 48 -3.24 4.06 11.27
N GLU A 49 -2.32 3.38 11.93
CA GLU A 49 -0.87 3.57 11.78
C GLU A 49 -0.39 3.08 10.41
N LYS A 50 -0.88 1.94 9.91
CA LYS A 50 -0.61 1.50 8.53
C LYS A 50 -1.20 2.45 7.48
N LYS A 51 -2.43 2.97 7.65
CA LYS A 51 -2.98 4.02 6.76
C LYS A 51 -2.13 5.30 6.83
N LYS A 52 -1.65 5.70 8.02
CA LYS A 52 -0.74 6.84 8.21
C LYS A 52 0.60 6.64 7.51
N GLU A 53 1.13 5.43 7.45
CA GLU A 53 2.36 5.14 6.69
C GLU A 53 2.14 5.16 5.18
N GLU A 54 1.03 4.59 4.70
CA GLU A 54 0.62 4.67 3.29
C GLU A 54 0.49 6.14 2.85
N THR A 55 -0.23 6.98 3.62
CA THR A 55 -0.31 8.43 3.42
C THR A 55 1.05 9.13 3.51
N ARG A 56 1.97 8.74 4.39
CA ARG A 56 3.34 9.29 4.44
C ARG A 56 4.12 9.01 3.14
N THR A 57 3.94 7.83 2.53
CA THR A 57 4.60 7.53 1.24
C THR A 57 3.99 8.28 0.06
N GLN A 58 2.68 8.55 0.08
CA GLN A 58 2.02 9.41 -0.90
C GLN A 58 2.45 10.87 -0.74
N ASN A 59 2.43 11.42 0.48
CA ASN A 59 2.81 12.81 0.75
C ASN A 59 4.29 13.09 0.38
N ALA A 60 5.18 12.12 0.58
CA ALA A 60 6.56 12.23 0.12
C ALA A 60 6.70 12.20 -1.41
N GLN A 61 5.85 11.44 -2.10
CA GLN A 61 5.78 11.44 -3.58
C GLN A 61 5.23 12.76 -4.12
N VAL A 62 4.17 13.31 -3.51
CA VAL A 62 3.64 14.65 -3.81
C VAL A 62 4.71 15.72 -3.62
N HIS A 63 5.37 15.76 -2.46
CA HIS A 63 6.46 16.70 -2.19
C HIS A 63 7.58 16.59 -3.23
N ALA A 64 7.96 15.38 -3.64
CA ALA A 64 8.97 15.18 -4.68
C ALA A 64 8.53 15.74 -6.04
N ALA A 65 7.28 15.50 -6.46
CA ALA A 65 6.73 16.05 -7.70
C ALA A 65 6.66 17.60 -7.68
N VAL A 66 6.15 18.19 -6.59
CA VAL A 66 6.14 19.65 -6.37
C VAL A 66 7.56 20.23 -6.41
N SER A 67 8.56 19.52 -5.84
CA SER A 67 9.96 19.96 -5.88
C SER A 67 10.54 19.94 -7.30
N VAL A 68 10.19 18.95 -8.12
CA VAL A 68 10.63 18.88 -9.52
C VAL A 68 9.93 19.95 -10.37
N ALA A 69 8.64 20.19 -10.15
CA ALA A 69 7.90 21.29 -10.78
C ALA A 69 8.55 22.64 -10.49
N ALA A 70 8.92 22.90 -9.23
CA ALA A 70 9.66 24.11 -8.84
C ALA A 70 10.97 24.28 -9.61
N VAL A 71 11.82 23.23 -9.68
CA VAL A 71 13.08 23.28 -10.44
C VAL A 71 12.82 23.56 -11.92
N ALA A 72 11.86 22.87 -12.54
CA ALA A 72 11.54 23.05 -13.94
C ALA A 72 11.02 24.48 -14.24
N SER A 73 10.17 25.04 -13.38
CA SER A 73 9.71 26.44 -13.46
C SER A 73 10.85 27.45 -13.31
N ALA A 74 11.78 27.24 -12.38
CA ALA A 74 12.96 28.09 -12.22
C ALA A 74 13.86 28.05 -13.47
N VAL A 75 14.14 26.85 -14.00
CA VAL A 75 14.92 26.68 -15.23
C VAL A 75 14.24 27.33 -16.44
N ALA A 76 12.91 27.22 -16.57
CA ALA A 76 12.14 27.89 -17.62
C ALA A 76 12.24 29.43 -17.52
N ALA A 77 12.12 29.98 -16.31
CA ALA A 77 12.27 31.42 -16.07
C ALA A 77 13.68 31.92 -16.39
N VAL A 78 14.72 31.18 -16.02
CA VAL A 78 16.13 31.51 -16.30
C VAL A 78 16.45 31.41 -17.78
N ALA A 79 15.93 30.41 -18.49
CA ALA A 79 16.06 30.30 -19.95
C ALA A 79 15.35 31.47 -20.67
N ALA A 80 14.14 31.82 -20.25
CA ALA A 80 13.42 32.98 -20.79
C ALA A 80 14.15 34.31 -20.52
N ALA A 81 14.69 34.49 -19.32
CA ALA A 81 15.52 35.65 -18.97
C ALA A 81 16.81 35.72 -19.82
N THR A 82 17.44 34.58 -20.10
CA THR A 82 18.65 34.48 -20.94
C THR A 82 18.37 34.82 -22.41
N ALA A 83 17.20 34.44 -22.93
CA ALA A 83 16.74 34.86 -24.26
C ALA A 83 16.46 36.37 -24.31
N ALA A 84 15.91 36.95 -23.24
CA ALA A 84 15.57 38.37 -23.18
C ALA A 84 16.77 39.32 -22.94
N SER A 85 17.79 38.88 -22.21
CA SER A 85 18.90 39.73 -21.71
C SER A 85 20.01 40.04 -22.73
N SER A 86 19.76 39.85 -24.03
CA SER A 86 20.81 39.60 -25.02
C SER A 86 20.87 40.58 -26.21
N PRO A 87 21.08 41.90 -26.00
CA PRO A 87 21.32 42.83 -27.10
C PRO A 87 22.64 42.49 -27.82
N GLY A 88 22.57 42.23 -29.13
CA GLY A 88 23.76 41.98 -29.98
C GLY A 88 24.21 40.51 -30.10
N LYS A 89 23.44 39.52 -29.60
CA LYS A 89 23.70 38.11 -29.94
C LYS A 89 23.54 37.84 -31.44
N ASN A 90 24.33 36.90 -31.96
CA ASN A 90 24.09 36.29 -33.28
C ASN A 90 22.67 35.71 -33.33
N GLU A 91 21.95 35.94 -34.42
CA GLU A 91 20.54 35.52 -34.58
C GLU A 91 20.33 34.02 -34.31
N GLN A 92 21.28 33.18 -34.73
CA GLN A 92 21.23 31.74 -34.47
C GLN A 92 21.28 31.41 -32.97
N MET A 93 22.01 32.18 -32.16
CA MET A 93 22.06 31.98 -30.71
C MET A 93 20.74 32.41 -30.06
N ALA A 94 20.17 33.55 -30.46
CA ALA A 94 18.86 33.99 -29.99
C ALA A 94 17.73 32.99 -30.34
N ARG A 95 17.77 32.41 -31.54
CA ARG A 95 16.85 31.32 -31.95
C ARG A 95 17.00 30.08 -31.06
N ILE A 96 18.23 29.70 -30.68
CA ILE A 96 18.50 28.58 -29.76
C ILE A 96 18.00 28.91 -28.35
N ASP A 97 18.26 30.10 -27.82
CA ASP A 97 17.81 30.52 -26.49
C ASP A 97 16.27 30.52 -26.37
N MET A 98 15.56 31.01 -27.40
CA MET A 98 14.10 30.95 -27.46
C MET A 98 13.56 29.51 -27.55
N ALA A 99 14.22 28.64 -28.32
CA ALA A 99 13.85 27.22 -28.39
C ALA A 99 14.07 26.50 -27.05
N MET A 100 15.18 26.79 -26.36
CA MET A 100 15.49 26.29 -25.02
C MET A 100 14.47 26.75 -23.98
N ALA A 101 14.10 28.04 -23.97
CA ALA A 101 13.05 28.57 -23.10
C ALA A 101 11.69 27.91 -23.36
N SER A 102 11.33 27.71 -24.63
CA SER A 102 10.08 27.03 -25.03
C SER A 102 10.05 25.57 -24.56
N ALA A 103 11.15 24.83 -24.73
CA ALA A 103 11.26 23.45 -24.27
C ALA A 103 11.21 23.34 -22.74
N ALA A 104 11.91 24.22 -22.02
CA ALA A 104 11.88 24.27 -20.57
C ALA A 104 10.48 24.59 -20.01
N ALA A 105 9.74 25.50 -20.65
CA ALA A 105 8.36 25.81 -20.28
C ALA A 105 7.41 24.62 -20.45
N LEU A 106 7.56 23.82 -21.52
CA LEU A 106 6.79 22.59 -21.71
C LEU A 106 7.10 21.52 -20.64
N VAL A 107 8.39 21.35 -20.29
CA VAL A 107 8.79 20.46 -19.19
C VAL A 107 8.22 20.94 -17.85
N ALA A 108 8.26 22.24 -17.58
CA ALA A 108 7.67 22.81 -16.37
C ALA A 108 6.16 22.55 -16.27
N ALA A 109 5.42 22.77 -17.36
CA ALA A 109 3.98 22.46 -17.43
C ALA A 109 3.68 20.99 -17.13
N GLN A 110 4.42 20.06 -17.74
CA GLN A 110 4.28 18.62 -17.50
C GLN A 110 4.64 18.20 -16.08
N CYS A 111 5.61 18.86 -15.44
CA CYS A 111 5.94 18.60 -14.03
C CYS A 111 4.87 19.14 -13.07
N VAL A 112 4.20 20.25 -13.39
CA VAL A 112 3.04 20.74 -12.62
C VAL A 112 1.85 19.78 -12.77
N GLU A 113 1.49 19.39 -14.00
CA GLU A 113 0.41 18.43 -14.26
C GLU A 113 0.66 17.09 -13.54
N ALA A 114 1.89 16.57 -13.60
CA ALA A 114 2.26 15.35 -12.86
C ALA A 114 2.11 15.51 -11.33
N ALA A 115 2.40 16.69 -10.77
CA ALA A 115 2.20 16.96 -9.36
C ALA A 115 0.70 17.04 -8.97
N GLU A 116 -0.13 17.68 -9.80
CA GLU A 116 -1.60 17.70 -9.63
C GLU A 116 -2.18 16.27 -9.67
N ILE A 117 -1.81 15.47 -10.67
CA ILE A 117 -2.22 14.06 -10.81
C ILE A 117 -1.83 13.21 -9.58
N MET A 118 -0.69 13.53 -8.94
CA MET A 118 -0.23 12.84 -7.72
C MET A 118 -0.95 13.30 -6.45
N GLY A 119 -1.77 14.36 -6.52
CA GLY A 119 -2.55 14.90 -5.42
C GLY A 119 -1.89 16.08 -4.69
N ALA A 120 -1.07 16.87 -5.38
CA ALA A 120 -0.64 18.17 -4.86
C ALA A 120 -1.82 19.16 -4.80
N ASP A 121 -1.84 19.99 -3.77
CA ASP A 121 -2.78 21.11 -3.69
C ASP A 121 -2.41 22.21 -4.71
N ARG A 122 -3.43 22.80 -5.34
CA ARG A 122 -3.23 23.73 -6.46
C ARG A 122 -2.81 25.13 -6.03
N ASP A 123 -3.26 25.58 -4.86
CA ASP A 123 -2.85 26.88 -4.32
C ASP A 123 -1.41 26.79 -3.78
N HIS A 124 -1.05 25.67 -3.16
CA HIS A 124 0.33 25.33 -2.80
C HIS A 124 1.24 25.25 -4.03
N LEU A 125 0.85 24.54 -5.09
CA LEU A 125 1.58 24.49 -6.36
C LEU A 125 1.79 25.89 -6.95
N THR A 126 0.73 26.69 -7.03
CA THR A 126 0.79 28.05 -7.56
C THR A 126 1.80 28.89 -6.76
N SER A 127 1.73 28.85 -5.43
CA SER A 127 2.68 29.55 -4.54
C SER A 127 4.14 29.10 -4.74
N VAL A 128 4.38 27.78 -4.83
CA VAL A 128 5.72 27.23 -5.05
C VAL A 128 6.27 27.62 -6.44
N VAL A 129 5.46 27.53 -7.49
CA VAL A 129 5.85 27.93 -8.85
C VAL A 129 6.12 29.43 -8.93
N SER A 130 5.26 30.28 -8.34
CA SER A 130 5.47 31.74 -8.29
C SER A 130 6.75 32.13 -7.52
N SER A 131 7.12 31.39 -6.48
CA SER A 131 8.40 31.56 -5.80
C SER A 131 9.58 31.14 -6.70
N ALA A 132 9.48 29.96 -7.33
CA ALA A 132 10.53 29.38 -8.14
C ALA A 132 10.87 30.20 -9.41
N VAL A 133 9.88 30.79 -10.08
CA VAL A 133 10.15 31.64 -11.28
C VAL A 133 10.84 32.97 -10.96
N ASN A 134 10.93 33.37 -9.68
CA ASN A 134 11.69 34.55 -9.27
C ASN A 134 13.15 34.24 -8.87
N VAL A 135 13.55 32.96 -8.88
CA VAL A 135 14.94 32.53 -8.65
C VAL A 135 15.84 33.03 -9.79
N LYS A 136 16.96 33.65 -9.41
CA LYS A 136 17.89 34.31 -10.35
C LYS A 136 19.37 33.98 -10.13
N SER A 137 19.76 33.50 -8.94
CA SER A 137 21.14 33.07 -8.69
C SER A 137 21.38 31.64 -9.16
N HIS A 138 22.58 31.36 -9.68
CA HIS A 138 23.07 30.00 -9.92
C HIS A 138 22.95 29.14 -8.64
N ASP A 139 23.35 29.68 -7.50
CA ASP A 139 23.46 28.93 -6.24
C ASP A 139 22.07 28.57 -5.67
N ASP A 140 21.07 29.41 -5.92
CA ASP A 140 19.66 29.13 -5.62
C ASP A 140 19.14 27.97 -6.49
N ILE A 141 19.47 27.96 -7.79
CA ILE A 141 19.05 26.90 -8.73
C ILE A 141 19.70 25.57 -8.34
N VAL A 142 20.99 25.57 -7.99
CA VAL A 142 21.71 24.39 -7.48
C VAL A 142 21.09 23.91 -6.17
N THR A 143 20.76 24.81 -5.25
CA THR A 143 20.11 24.48 -3.97
C THR A 143 18.72 23.87 -4.16
N LEU A 144 17.89 24.47 -5.02
CA LEU A 144 16.55 23.98 -5.37
C LEU A 144 16.62 22.60 -6.06
N THR A 145 17.60 22.41 -6.95
CA THR A 145 17.86 21.13 -7.63
C THR A 145 18.31 20.05 -6.63
N ALA A 146 19.20 20.39 -5.70
CA ALA A 146 19.66 19.48 -4.64
C ALA A 146 18.52 19.10 -3.67
N ALA A 147 17.60 20.04 -3.37
CA ALA A 147 16.39 19.77 -2.61
C ALA A 147 15.46 18.79 -3.34
N ALA A 148 15.18 19.02 -4.63
CA ALA A 148 14.36 18.12 -5.45
C ALA A 148 14.97 16.71 -5.59
N ALA A 149 16.27 16.61 -5.86
CA ALA A 149 17.00 15.33 -5.91
C ALA A 149 16.98 14.60 -4.56
N THR A 150 16.90 15.32 -3.45
CA THR A 150 16.79 14.75 -2.10
C THR A 150 15.35 14.32 -1.77
N ALA A 151 14.34 15.08 -2.20
CA ALA A 151 12.94 14.70 -2.11
C ALA A 151 12.64 13.43 -2.94
N LEU A 152 13.15 13.34 -4.17
CA LEU A 152 13.06 12.15 -5.03
C LEU A 152 13.69 10.90 -4.37
N ARG A 153 14.92 11.02 -3.83
CA ARG A 153 15.58 9.93 -3.09
C ARG A 153 14.81 9.55 -1.81
N GLY A 154 14.23 10.52 -1.12
CA GLY A 154 13.34 10.29 0.03
C GLY A 154 12.08 9.51 -0.35
N ALA A 155 11.37 9.92 -1.40
CA ALA A 155 10.18 9.26 -1.92
C ALA A 155 10.47 7.83 -2.42
N ALA A 156 11.56 7.64 -3.16
CA ALA A 156 12.03 6.33 -3.61
C ALA A 156 12.38 5.41 -2.44
N THR A 157 13.07 5.93 -1.42
CA THR A 157 13.42 5.17 -0.20
C THR A 157 12.17 4.78 0.59
N LEU A 158 11.18 5.67 0.71
CA LEU A 158 9.91 5.37 1.38
C LEU A 158 9.06 4.35 0.61
N LYS A 159 9.02 4.44 -0.72
CA LYS A 159 8.40 3.43 -1.60
C LYS A 159 9.09 2.07 -1.46
N ALA A 160 10.42 2.04 -1.43
CA ALA A 160 11.21 0.83 -1.19
C ALA A 160 10.97 0.24 0.21
N ARG A 161 10.85 1.08 1.26
CA ARG A 161 10.47 0.63 2.61
C ARG A 161 9.05 0.06 2.66
N ALA A 162 8.06 0.68 2.03
CA ALA A 162 6.70 0.16 1.98
C ALA A 162 6.62 -1.21 1.29
N LEU A 163 7.36 -1.39 0.19
CA LEU A 163 7.52 -2.70 -0.47
C LEU A 163 8.29 -3.69 0.42
N LYS A 164 9.35 -3.25 1.12
CA LYS A 164 10.11 -4.10 2.03
C LYS A 164 9.32 -4.49 3.27
N GLU A 165 8.41 -3.68 3.80
CA GLU A 165 7.53 -4.09 4.91
C GLU A 165 6.49 -5.13 4.46
N VAL A 166 5.97 -5.02 3.24
CA VAL A 166 5.17 -6.09 2.61
C VAL A 166 5.99 -7.39 2.47
N TRP A 167 7.31 -7.30 2.28
CA TRP A 167 8.22 -8.44 2.19
C TRP A 167 8.67 -8.99 3.56
N ASN A 168 8.96 -8.13 4.54
CA ASN A 168 9.42 -8.50 5.89
C ASN A 168 8.34 -9.31 6.63
N ILE A 169 7.06 -9.01 6.39
CA ILE A 169 5.92 -9.80 6.89
C ILE A 169 5.94 -11.25 6.38
N ALA A 170 6.66 -11.56 5.29
CA ALA A 170 6.84 -12.92 4.78
C ALA A 170 8.01 -13.69 5.41
N ALA A 171 8.87 -13.06 6.21
CA ALA A 171 10.10 -13.67 6.73
C ALA A 171 9.92 -14.51 8.03
N VAL A 172 8.74 -14.50 8.66
CA VAL A 172 8.51 -15.15 9.97
C VAL A 172 7.68 -16.44 9.84
N LEU A 173 8.33 -17.49 9.34
CA LEU A 173 8.07 -18.89 9.74
C LEU A 173 9.41 -19.65 9.73
N PRO A 174 9.67 -20.55 10.71
CA PRO A 174 10.90 -21.33 10.74
C PRO A 174 10.95 -22.31 9.56
N ALA A 175 12.11 -22.39 8.92
CA ALA A 175 12.34 -23.28 7.77
C ALA A 175 12.85 -24.65 8.23
N GLU A 176 11.94 -25.60 8.46
CA GLU A 176 12.31 -26.99 8.73
C GLU A 176 12.76 -27.71 7.44
N LYS A 177 14.07 -27.64 7.19
CA LYS A 177 14.94 -28.67 6.60
C LYS A 177 14.51 -29.27 5.23
N GLY A 178 15.03 -28.73 4.12
CA GLY A 178 14.77 -29.32 2.78
C GLY A 178 15.49 -28.73 1.56
N ALA A 179 16.83 -28.76 1.52
CA ALA A 179 17.70 -28.56 0.35
C ALA A 179 17.78 -27.17 -0.34
N SER A 180 18.91 -26.95 -1.03
CA SER A 180 19.25 -25.84 -1.96
C SER A 180 18.86 -24.41 -1.55
N SER A 181 19.52 -23.88 -0.51
CA SER A 181 19.69 -22.42 -0.34
C SER A 181 21.14 -22.07 -0.68
N ALA A 182 21.36 -21.44 -1.85
CA ALA A 182 22.69 -21.19 -2.40
C ALA A 182 22.85 -19.78 -2.98
N LEU A 183 22.38 -18.75 -2.28
CA LEU A 183 22.89 -17.38 -2.46
C LEU A 183 22.74 -16.55 -1.18
N CYS A 184 23.77 -16.59 -0.32
CA CYS A 184 24.00 -15.58 0.71
C CYS A 184 25.52 -15.45 0.94
N GLY A 185 26.20 -14.83 -0.03
CA GLY A 185 27.62 -14.50 0.08
C GLY A 185 27.81 -13.25 0.92
N GLN A 186 28.32 -13.42 2.14
CA GLN A 186 28.79 -12.34 3.01
C GLN A 186 30.17 -11.86 2.51
N VAL A 187 30.30 -10.59 2.10
CA VAL A 187 31.60 -9.90 1.94
C VAL A 187 31.43 -8.42 2.32
N ASP A 188 32.49 -7.84 2.88
CA ASP A 188 32.50 -6.57 3.61
C ASP A 188 32.67 -5.30 2.74
N THR A 189 32.52 -4.15 3.41
CA THR A 189 32.70 -2.80 2.88
C THR A 189 34.09 -2.55 2.27
N LYS A 190 34.14 -2.17 0.99
CA LYS A 190 35.21 -1.33 0.41
C LYS A 190 34.75 -0.65 -0.90
N HIS A 191 35.32 0.51 -1.21
CA HIS A 191 35.04 1.28 -2.44
C HIS A 191 35.67 0.66 -3.68
N SER A 192 34.97 0.67 -4.81
CA SER A 192 35.45 1.07 -6.15
C SER A 192 34.29 1.05 -7.16
N ASP A 193 34.32 1.94 -8.15
CA ASP A 193 33.25 2.07 -9.15
C ASP A 193 33.31 1.00 -10.25
N SER A 194 32.16 0.47 -10.64
CA SER A 194 31.94 -0.13 -11.97
C SER A 194 30.44 -0.19 -12.30
N SER A 195 30.10 0.06 -13.57
CA SER A 195 28.71 0.25 -14.00
C SER A 195 27.91 -1.04 -14.05
N PHE A 196 26.82 -1.13 -13.29
CA PHE A 196 25.79 -2.15 -13.54
C PHE A 196 24.93 -1.74 -14.73
N SER A 197 25.12 -2.39 -15.88
CA SER A 197 24.33 -2.13 -17.09
C SER A 197 22.87 -2.50 -16.88
N GLY A 198 21.98 -1.52 -17.07
CA GLY A 198 20.55 -1.65 -16.80
C GLY A 198 19.75 -2.28 -17.94
N GLU A 199 20.07 -3.51 -18.36
CA GLU A 199 19.18 -4.26 -19.26
C GLU A 199 17.98 -4.83 -18.49
N LEU A 200 16.84 -4.15 -18.63
CA LEU A 200 15.53 -4.64 -18.21
C LEU A 200 14.97 -5.59 -19.28
N PRO A 201 14.72 -6.88 -18.98
CA PRO A 201 14.03 -7.77 -19.91
C PRO A 201 12.58 -7.31 -20.11
N VAL A 202 12.28 -6.71 -21.25
CA VAL A 202 10.93 -6.21 -21.58
C VAL A 202 10.01 -7.39 -21.92
N ALA A 203 9.37 -7.93 -20.89
CA ALA A 203 8.33 -8.97 -20.99
C ALA A 203 7.17 -8.63 -20.03
N GLY A 204 6.37 -7.62 -20.41
CA GLY A 204 5.41 -6.96 -19.52
C GLY A 204 4.32 -7.85 -18.91
N GLU A 205 3.98 -8.97 -19.54
CA GLU A 205 2.86 -9.82 -19.12
C GLU A 205 3.27 -10.95 -18.17
N ASP A 206 4.46 -11.54 -18.35
CA ASP A 206 4.90 -12.68 -17.54
C ASP A 206 5.41 -12.25 -16.15
N PHE A 207 6.13 -11.12 -16.05
CA PHE A 207 6.65 -10.64 -14.77
C PHE A 207 5.53 -10.35 -13.75
N LEU A 208 4.50 -9.60 -14.17
CA LEU A 208 3.29 -9.37 -13.38
C LEU A 208 2.59 -10.70 -13.02
N GLY A 209 2.56 -11.64 -13.97
CA GLY A 209 1.98 -12.95 -13.79
C GLY A 209 2.67 -13.83 -12.74
N VAL A 210 4.00 -13.73 -12.60
CA VAL A 210 4.77 -14.44 -11.57
C VAL A 210 4.63 -13.76 -10.20
N CYS A 211 4.79 -12.43 -10.14
CA CYS A 211 4.63 -11.67 -8.89
C CYS A 211 3.26 -11.87 -8.25
N ASN A 212 2.19 -11.89 -9.06
CA ASN A 212 0.82 -12.11 -8.56
C ASN A 212 0.63 -13.52 -7.97
N GLN A 213 1.24 -14.57 -8.53
CA GLN A 213 1.15 -15.93 -7.97
C GLN A 213 1.80 -16.02 -6.58
N GLU A 214 2.98 -15.42 -6.40
CA GLU A 214 3.68 -15.46 -5.11
C GLU A 214 2.96 -14.63 -4.04
N LEU A 215 2.47 -13.44 -4.42
CA LEU A 215 1.73 -12.52 -3.54
C LEU A 215 0.41 -13.16 -3.05
N LEU A 216 -0.34 -13.81 -3.94
CA LEU A 216 -1.55 -14.56 -3.56
C LEU A 216 -1.25 -15.78 -2.69
N ALA A 217 -0.12 -16.46 -2.88
CA ALA A 217 0.26 -17.62 -2.08
C ALA A 217 0.68 -17.24 -0.64
N LYS A 218 1.41 -16.12 -0.50
CA LYS A 218 1.71 -15.45 0.79
C LYS A 218 0.40 -15.07 1.49
N GLY A 219 -0.42 -14.27 0.83
CA GLY A 219 -1.79 -13.90 1.21
C GLY A 219 -1.91 -12.61 2.04
N THR A 220 -3.02 -11.88 1.88
CA THR A 220 -3.27 -10.59 2.53
C THR A 220 -4.44 -10.65 3.50
N GLU A 221 -4.58 -9.63 4.36
CA GLU A 221 -5.78 -9.48 5.20
C GLU A 221 -6.90 -8.80 4.41
N LEU A 222 -7.88 -9.61 3.99
CA LEU A 222 -9.13 -9.17 3.38
C LEU A 222 -10.30 -9.27 4.36
N LEU A 223 -11.31 -8.43 4.14
CA LEU A 223 -12.57 -8.51 4.88
C LEU A 223 -13.54 -9.43 4.13
N LYS A 224 -14.03 -10.47 4.82
CA LYS A 224 -14.84 -11.55 4.24
C LYS A 224 -16.25 -11.55 4.83
N ARG A 225 -17.28 -11.54 3.98
CA ARG A 225 -18.70 -11.52 4.39
C ARG A 225 -19.20 -12.89 4.89
N THR A 226 -20.08 -12.96 5.88
CA THR A 226 -20.78 -14.19 6.30
C THR A 226 -22.14 -14.31 5.62
N ARG A 227 -22.81 -15.46 5.77
CA ARG A 227 -24.17 -15.67 5.21
C ARG A 227 -25.20 -14.72 5.84
N GLY A 228 -24.97 -14.28 7.08
CA GLY A 228 -25.81 -13.29 7.78
C GLY A 228 -25.39 -11.84 7.53
N GLY A 229 -24.56 -11.57 6.51
CA GLY A 229 -24.07 -10.22 6.21
C GLY A 229 -22.92 -9.72 7.09
N GLU A 230 -22.62 -10.39 8.21
CA GLU A 230 -21.53 -10.02 9.12
C GLU A 230 -20.15 -10.05 8.44
N LEU A 231 -19.15 -9.44 9.09
CA LEU A 231 -17.93 -9.02 8.42
C LEU A 231 -16.71 -9.48 9.22
N HIS A 232 -15.94 -10.40 8.65
CA HIS A 232 -14.85 -11.07 9.35
C HIS A 232 -13.53 -10.94 8.59
N TRP A 233 -12.54 -10.31 9.21
CA TRP A 233 -11.17 -10.31 8.69
C TRP A 233 -10.60 -11.73 8.66
N LYS A 234 -9.92 -12.05 7.56
CA LYS A 234 -9.20 -13.31 7.32
C LYS A 234 -7.87 -13.00 6.67
N ILE A 235 -6.83 -13.76 7.01
CA ILE A 235 -5.65 -13.84 6.17
C ILE A 235 -6.03 -14.79 5.03
N VAL A 236 -6.15 -14.27 3.82
CA VAL A 236 -6.62 -14.98 2.63
C VAL A 236 -5.43 -15.23 1.73
N SER A 237 -5.29 -16.45 1.24
CA SER A 237 -4.27 -16.83 0.26
C SER A 237 -4.89 -17.76 -0.79
N VAL A 238 -4.46 -17.67 -2.04
CA VAL A 238 -4.83 -18.60 -3.11
C VAL A 238 -3.55 -19.09 -3.79
N TYR A 239 -3.46 -20.40 -4.00
CA TYR A 239 -2.24 -21.04 -4.50
C TYR A 239 -2.58 -22.34 -5.25
N ILE A 240 -1.69 -22.81 -6.12
CA ILE A 240 -1.81 -24.11 -6.79
C ILE A 240 -1.33 -25.22 -5.84
N ASN A 241 -2.13 -26.26 -5.62
CA ASN A 241 -1.72 -27.42 -4.82
C ASN A 241 -0.91 -28.45 -5.63
N LYS A 242 -0.37 -29.49 -4.97
CA LYS A 242 0.39 -30.56 -5.66
C LYS A 242 -0.42 -31.32 -6.72
N ALA A 243 -1.76 -31.32 -6.65
CA ALA A 243 -2.66 -31.89 -7.64
C ALA A 243 -3.08 -30.90 -8.75
N GLY A 244 -2.39 -29.76 -8.88
CA GLY A 244 -2.64 -28.75 -9.91
C GLY A 244 -3.87 -27.85 -9.68
N GLN A 245 -4.59 -28.01 -8.58
CA GLN A 245 -5.85 -27.28 -8.31
C GLN A 245 -5.60 -25.92 -7.64
N ALA A 246 -6.37 -24.90 -7.99
CA ALA A 246 -6.38 -23.61 -7.29
C ALA A 246 -7.12 -23.72 -5.95
N VAL A 247 -6.41 -23.45 -4.83
CA VAL A 247 -6.94 -23.60 -3.46
C VAL A 247 -6.93 -22.28 -2.71
N LEU A 248 -8.12 -21.82 -2.34
CA LEU A 248 -8.35 -20.75 -1.38
C LEU A 248 -8.10 -21.27 0.05
N LYS A 249 -7.22 -20.57 0.78
CA LYS A 249 -6.78 -20.86 2.15
C LYS A 249 -7.01 -19.61 2.99
N MET A 250 -8.03 -19.66 3.86
CA MET A 250 -8.32 -18.62 4.85
C MET A 250 -7.78 -19.04 6.22
N LYS A 251 -7.06 -18.15 6.92
CA LYS A 251 -6.78 -18.26 8.37
C LYS A 251 -7.60 -17.23 9.13
N SER A 252 -8.01 -17.57 10.36
CA SER A 252 -8.47 -16.62 11.37
C SER A 252 -7.41 -16.47 12.45
N LYS A 253 -7.16 -15.23 12.90
CA LYS A 253 -6.52 -14.96 14.20
C LYS A 253 -7.50 -15.36 15.32
N HIS A 254 -6.97 -15.69 16.49
CA HIS A 254 -7.72 -16.08 17.69
C HIS A 254 -7.05 -15.49 18.93
N VAL A 255 -7.78 -15.45 20.05
CA VAL A 255 -7.25 -14.94 21.32
C VAL A 255 -6.11 -15.86 21.76
N GLY A 256 -4.92 -15.29 22.01
CA GLY A 256 -3.68 -16.06 22.27
C GLY A 256 -2.61 -15.96 21.17
N GLY A 257 -2.89 -15.33 20.02
CA GLY A 257 -1.89 -14.98 19.01
C GLY A 257 -1.49 -16.12 18.05
N THR A 258 -1.43 -17.36 18.52
CA THR A 258 -1.22 -18.55 17.67
C THR A 258 -2.39 -18.76 16.69
N PHE A 259 -2.09 -19.13 15.45
CA PHE A 259 -3.08 -19.24 14.36
C PHE A 259 -3.99 -20.48 14.48
N THR A 260 -5.15 -20.39 15.16
CA THR A 260 -5.95 -21.59 15.48
C THR A 260 -6.88 -22.11 14.37
N LYS A 261 -7.57 -21.26 13.58
CA LYS A 261 -8.64 -21.73 12.65
C LYS A 261 -8.33 -21.46 11.18
N LYS A 262 -7.91 -22.52 10.48
CA LYS A 262 -7.54 -22.58 9.05
C LYS A 262 -8.63 -23.32 8.27
N LYS A 263 -9.14 -22.74 7.18
CA LYS A 263 -10.11 -23.38 6.27
C LYS A 263 -9.61 -23.31 4.82
N LYS A 264 -9.76 -24.41 4.09
CA LYS A 264 -9.45 -24.51 2.65
C LYS A 264 -10.73 -24.71 1.84
N HIS A 265 -10.70 -24.26 0.59
CA HIS A 265 -11.71 -24.51 -0.44
C HIS A 265 -11.02 -24.59 -1.81
N MET A 266 -11.43 -25.51 -2.70
CA MET A 266 -11.07 -25.40 -4.12
C MET A 266 -11.85 -24.24 -4.75
N VAL A 267 -11.17 -23.41 -5.55
CA VAL A 267 -11.76 -22.31 -6.32
C VAL A 267 -12.07 -22.81 -7.73
N LEU A 268 -13.20 -22.37 -8.29
CA LEU A 268 -13.60 -22.68 -9.67
C LEU A 268 -13.70 -21.44 -10.57
N GLU A 269 -14.03 -20.28 -10.03
CA GLU A 269 -14.40 -19.08 -10.79
C GLU A 269 -14.18 -17.83 -9.93
N VAL A 270 -13.71 -16.75 -10.56
CA VAL A 270 -13.65 -15.40 -9.98
C VAL A 270 -14.88 -14.62 -10.43
N ARG A 271 -15.56 -13.97 -9.49
CA ARG A 271 -16.69 -13.07 -9.73
C ARG A 271 -16.34 -11.62 -9.45
N LYS A 272 -16.78 -10.76 -10.36
CA LYS A 272 -16.60 -9.29 -10.34
C LYS A 272 -17.95 -8.58 -10.17
N ASP A 273 -19.03 -9.30 -10.50
CA ASP A 273 -20.46 -9.03 -10.37
C ASP A 273 -20.97 -9.07 -8.91
N ILE A 274 -20.21 -8.55 -7.94
CA ILE A 274 -20.62 -8.55 -6.54
C ILE A 274 -21.35 -7.24 -6.20
N PRO A 275 -22.65 -7.29 -5.80
CA PRO A 275 -23.39 -6.09 -5.44
C PRO A 275 -22.86 -5.47 -4.16
N ALA A 276 -23.04 -4.15 -4.03
CA ALA A 276 -22.65 -3.40 -2.85
C ALA A 276 -23.23 -4.02 -1.55
N TRP A 277 -22.42 -4.06 -0.50
CA TRP A 277 -22.84 -4.66 0.77
C TRP A 277 -23.72 -3.68 1.54
N ALA A 278 -25.04 -3.91 1.53
CA ALA A 278 -26.04 -3.06 2.17
C ALA A 278 -25.58 -2.44 3.51
N GLY A 279 -25.62 -1.10 3.58
CA GLY A 279 -25.17 -0.32 4.73
C GLY A 279 -23.67 0.05 4.74
N ARG A 280 -22.89 -0.28 3.70
CA ARG A 280 -21.49 0.18 3.57
C ARG A 280 -21.37 1.64 3.20
N ASP A 281 -22.19 2.07 2.24
CA ASP A 281 -22.08 3.36 1.56
C ASP A 281 -22.37 4.54 2.50
N LEU A 282 -22.95 4.26 3.67
CA LEU A 282 -23.20 5.20 4.77
C LEU A 282 -21.94 5.56 5.59
N PHE A 283 -20.86 4.78 5.49
CA PHE A 283 -19.69 4.92 6.38
C PHE A 283 -18.43 5.45 5.71
N ASN A 284 -18.39 5.51 4.37
CA ASN A 284 -17.19 5.86 3.63
C ASN A 284 -17.58 6.34 2.22
N GLY A 285 -17.15 7.54 1.80
CA GLY A 285 -17.39 8.05 0.44
C GLY A 285 -16.50 7.43 -0.66
N ASP A 286 -15.63 6.48 -0.28
CA ASP A 286 -14.74 5.77 -1.20
C ASP A 286 -15.50 4.66 -1.93
N LYS A 287 -15.31 4.51 -3.25
CA LYS A 287 -15.84 3.36 -4.01
C LYS A 287 -15.25 2.06 -3.47
N HIS A 288 -16.08 1.21 -2.85
CA HIS A 288 -15.66 -0.11 -2.38
C HIS A 288 -15.50 -1.09 -3.54
N HIS A 289 -14.41 -1.87 -3.54
CA HIS A 289 -14.12 -2.85 -4.58
C HIS A 289 -14.38 -4.27 -4.04
N TYR A 290 -15.44 -4.92 -4.53
CA TYR A 290 -15.84 -6.27 -4.08
C TYR A 290 -15.53 -7.35 -5.12
N PHE A 291 -15.09 -8.51 -4.67
CA PHE A 291 -14.96 -9.70 -5.53
C PHE A 291 -15.40 -10.98 -4.82
N GLY A 292 -15.79 -11.98 -5.61
CA GLY A 292 -16.26 -13.27 -5.11
C GLY A 292 -15.40 -14.41 -5.63
N LEU A 293 -15.11 -15.38 -4.77
CA LEU A 293 -14.51 -16.66 -5.18
C LEU A 293 -15.54 -17.77 -5.10
N LYS A 294 -15.97 -18.29 -6.25
CA LYS A 294 -16.86 -19.45 -6.33
C LYS A 294 -16.07 -20.71 -5.99
N THR A 295 -16.62 -21.50 -5.10
CA THR A 295 -16.01 -22.75 -4.64
C THR A 295 -16.73 -23.96 -5.22
N GLU A 296 -16.08 -25.13 -5.15
CA GLU A 296 -16.65 -26.43 -5.53
C GLU A 296 -18.06 -26.69 -4.97
N THR A 297 -18.34 -26.22 -3.74
CA THR A 297 -19.67 -26.30 -3.10
C THR A 297 -20.75 -25.41 -3.75
N LYS A 298 -20.51 -24.90 -4.97
CA LYS A 298 -21.24 -23.82 -5.69
C LYS A 298 -21.38 -22.49 -4.93
N ARG A 299 -20.90 -22.38 -3.68
CA ARG A 299 -20.94 -21.16 -2.86
C ARG A 299 -19.88 -20.16 -3.32
N VAL A 300 -20.31 -18.92 -3.54
CA VAL A 300 -19.44 -17.74 -3.64
C VAL A 300 -18.99 -17.33 -2.25
N ILE A 301 -17.73 -16.92 -2.12
CA ILE A 301 -17.17 -16.31 -0.92
C ILE A 301 -16.77 -14.89 -1.28
N GLU A 302 -17.53 -13.92 -0.76
CA GLU A 302 -17.34 -12.49 -1.04
C GLU A 302 -16.27 -11.86 -0.15
N PHE A 303 -15.46 -10.99 -0.77
CA PHE A 303 -14.38 -10.22 -0.14
C PHE A 303 -14.43 -8.75 -0.57
N GLU A 304 -13.96 -7.88 0.32
CA GLU A 304 -13.78 -6.44 0.11
C GLU A 304 -12.28 -6.11 0.04
N CYS A 305 -11.87 -5.44 -1.04
CA CYS A 305 -10.53 -4.90 -1.27
C CYS A 305 -10.45 -3.42 -0.88
N ARG A 306 -9.26 -2.97 -0.50
CA ARG A 306 -9.00 -1.60 -0.01
C ARG A 306 -9.01 -0.55 -1.12
N ASN A 307 -8.66 -0.94 -2.34
CA ASN A 307 -8.53 -0.07 -3.51
C ASN A 307 -8.56 -0.91 -4.80
N GLN A 308 -8.67 -0.23 -5.95
CA GLN A 308 -8.68 -0.83 -7.29
C GLN A 308 -7.50 -1.76 -7.54
N ARG A 309 -6.28 -1.40 -7.09
CA ARG A 309 -5.07 -2.21 -7.28
C ARG A 309 -5.13 -3.54 -6.54
N GLU A 310 -5.57 -3.57 -5.29
CA GLU A 310 -5.76 -4.83 -4.55
C GLU A 310 -6.83 -5.69 -5.24
N TYR A 311 -7.92 -5.09 -5.72
CA TYR A 311 -8.96 -5.77 -6.49
C TYR A 311 -8.46 -6.36 -7.84
N GLU A 312 -7.60 -5.65 -8.56
CA GLU A 312 -6.96 -6.15 -9.79
C GLU A 312 -6.02 -7.32 -9.51
N ILE A 313 -5.11 -7.16 -8.53
CA ILE A 313 -4.19 -8.23 -8.10
C ILE A 313 -4.96 -9.50 -7.72
N TRP A 314 -6.04 -9.36 -6.96
CA TRP A 314 -6.87 -10.50 -6.55
C TRP A 314 -7.68 -11.10 -7.71
N THR A 315 -8.35 -10.29 -8.53
CA THR A 315 -9.22 -10.83 -9.60
C THR A 315 -8.46 -11.33 -10.82
N GLN A 316 -7.44 -10.61 -11.29
CA GLN A 316 -6.59 -11.04 -12.41
C GLN A 316 -5.69 -12.20 -11.99
N GLY A 317 -5.04 -12.08 -10.82
CA GLY A 317 -4.13 -13.10 -10.31
C GLY A 317 -4.82 -14.44 -10.06
N VAL A 318 -6.00 -14.47 -9.42
CA VAL A 318 -6.73 -15.74 -9.22
C VAL A 318 -7.25 -16.32 -10.54
N SER A 319 -7.63 -15.49 -11.53
CA SER A 319 -7.96 -15.97 -12.88
C SER A 319 -6.75 -16.62 -13.58
N ARG A 320 -5.53 -16.06 -13.46
CA ARG A 320 -4.31 -16.70 -13.97
C ARG A 320 -4.05 -18.06 -13.29
N LEU A 321 -4.29 -18.15 -11.97
CA LEU A 321 -4.19 -19.42 -11.24
C LEU A 321 -5.21 -20.46 -11.70
N LEU A 322 -6.43 -20.05 -12.07
CA LEU A 322 -7.46 -20.95 -12.62
C LEU A 322 -7.09 -21.45 -14.03
N ALA A 323 -6.52 -20.59 -14.89
CA ALA A 323 -6.02 -21.01 -16.20
C ALA A 323 -4.90 -22.06 -16.10
N ILE A 324 -3.88 -21.80 -15.27
CA ILE A 324 -2.78 -22.74 -14.98
C ILE A 324 -3.31 -24.08 -14.42
N ALA A 325 -4.37 -24.06 -13.61
CA ALA A 325 -5.00 -25.27 -13.09
C ALA A 325 -5.75 -26.06 -14.19
N ALA A 326 -6.41 -25.37 -15.12
CA ALA A 326 -7.09 -26.00 -16.25
C ALA A 326 -6.10 -26.68 -17.22
N GLU A 327 -5.01 -26.00 -17.58
CA GLU A 327 -3.94 -26.58 -18.41
C GLU A 327 -3.34 -27.85 -17.80
N LYS A 328 -3.01 -27.82 -16.49
CA LYS A 328 -2.45 -28.99 -15.80
C LYS A 328 -3.42 -30.16 -15.78
N LYS A 329 -4.73 -29.89 -15.64
CA LYS A 329 -5.77 -30.93 -15.76
C LYS A 329 -5.84 -31.53 -17.16
N GLN A 330 -5.72 -30.73 -18.22
CA GLN A 330 -5.69 -31.23 -19.61
C GLN A 330 -4.45 -32.10 -19.86
N LYS A 331 -3.25 -31.60 -19.50
CA LYS A 331 -1.98 -32.34 -19.65
C LYS A 331 -2.00 -33.67 -18.89
N SER A 332 -2.47 -33.67 -17.64
CA SER A 332 -2.66 -34.89 -16.84
C SER A 332 -3.75 -35.84 -17.35
N SER A 333 -4.69 -35.35 -18.17
CA SER A 333 -5.66 -36.20 -18.85
C SER A 333 -5.02 -36.88 -20.06
N MET A 334 -4.37 -36.11 -20.93
CA MET A 334 -3.71 -36.64 -22.14
C MET A 334 -2.65 -37.69 -21.80
N SER A 335 -1.81 -37.45 -20.77
CA SER A 335 -0.83 -38.45 -20.31
C SER A 335 -1.43 -39.75 -19.78
N LYS A 336 -2.74 -39.78 -19.44
CA LYS A 336 -3.44 -41.01 -19.03
C LYS A 336 -4.01 -41.80 -20.22
N TRP A 337 -4.24 -41.15 -21.37
CA TRP A 337 -4.67 -41.80 -22.62
C TRP A 337 -3.50 -42.20 -23.52
N MET A 338 -2.28 -41.75 -23.22
CA MET A 338 -1.04 -42.06 -23.95
C MET A 338 -0.09 -43.01 -23.18
N ALA A 339 -0.58 -43.65 -22.12
CA ALA A 339 0.11 -44.76 -21.48
C ALA A 339 -0.22 -46.06 -22.26
N PRO A 340 0.78 -46.84 -22.71
CA PRO A 340 0.57 -48.11 -23.41
C PRO A 340 0.12 -49.24 -22.47
#